data_AF-A0A7C9BHD8-F1
#
_entry.id   AF-A0A7C9BHD8-F1
#
_cell.length_a   1.000
_cell.length_b   1.000
_cell.length_c   1.000
_cell.angle_alpha   90.00
_cell.angle_beta   90.00
_cell.angle_gamma   90.00
#
_symmetry.space_group_name_H-M   'P 1'
#
loop_
_entity.id
_entity.type
_entity.pdbx_description
1 polymer ?
#
loop_
_entity_poly.entity_id
_entity_poly.type
_entity_poly.pdbx_seq_one_letter_code
_entity_poly.pdbx_strand_id
1 'polypeptide(L)'
;MSTTEYLPRTALLDKLWARMNERGDFPLLSESLRATMAAMKNDDLDFTALVRVVLSDFALTQKVLRLANSAMYMAFGGNITTVTRALMVLGLDAVGHLVVGLKLVDHFHHSTPRRIDAKLELNRALLSGCVARKLTEHAELRGGEEAVVCTLMRQVGKLLVVCYLDSEWDRIRRRAAELNGDEAAACVDVLGVGFDEVGLEAAARWRLPDVIRAGMANDDSHAARADAFDDEYDDRNAGHAADDGPADRVRWLRAVSRCSTDVASALAMPASPQRDARIATLAQHYGAELDMESDALVEIADRLAREEASDTVMREIVELRANADAIARAQAEPEACIEAGLADLRALPSEHVLTQVLALASESLLAGLAFTRTVMFVRHDDGTFAARLGFGPGVDTALDRLRFDERFEPDVFHLAITNSVGIFIEQAQDPKMLKRLPAWYLDALDDTRAFVLLPVRVGTTTVALLYGDWAGAQPARKITQQEMSVLNELARELGRFFPA
;
A
#
# COMPACT_ATOMS: atom_id res chain seq x y z
N MET A 1 -1.95 -20.21 24.43
CA MET A 1 -2.66 -18.91 24.38
C MET A 1 -1.59 -17.84 24.53
N SER A 2 -1.03 -17.36 23.43
CA SER A 2 -0.14 -16.20 23.48
C SER A 2 -1.02 -14.96 23.62
N THR A 3 -0.87 -14.24 24.72
CA THR A 3 -1.42 -12.90 24.91
C THR A 3 -0.76 -11.99 23.88
N THR A 4 -1.43 -11.74 22.76
CA THR A 4 -0.99 -10.72 21.80
C THR A 4 -1.14 -9.36 22.49
N GLU A 5 -0.04 -8.77 22.92
CA GLU A 5 -0.04 -7.45 23.55
C GLU A 5 -0.35 -6.41 22.46
N TYR A 6 -1.59 -5.92 22.44
CA TYR A 6 -2.03 -4.90 21.50
C TYR A 6 -1.38 -3.57 21.83
N LEU A 7 -1.02 -2.79 20.80
CA LEU A 7 -0.78 -1.35 21.04
C LEU A 7 -2.10 -0.73 21.50
N PRO A 8 -2.09 0.12 22.55
CA PRO A 8 -3.26 0.89 22.89
C PRO A 8 -3.71 1.75 21.70
N ARG A 9 -5.03 1.84 21.48
CA ARG A 9 -5.67 2.52 20.32
C ARG A 9 -5.07 3.89 20.02
N THR A 10 -4.81 4.68 21.06
CA THR A 10 -4.19 6.00 20.95
C THR A 10 -2.78 5.95 20.37
N ALA A 11 -1.94 5.02 20.85
CA ALA A 11 -0.57 4.87 20.34
C ALA A 11 -0.52 4.38 18.89
N LEU A 12 -1.48 3.54 18.47
CA LEU A 12 -1.60 3.13 17.06
C LEU A 12 -1.93 4.32 16.16
N LEU A 13 -2.91 5.13 16.54
CA LEU A 13 -3.30 6.33 15.80
C LEU A 13 -2.17 7.36 15.78
N ASP A 14 -1.48 7.59 16.90
CA ASP A 14 -0.33 8.50 16.96
C ASP A 14 0.80 8.05 16.04
N LYS A 15 1.10 6.74 16.00
CA LYS A 15 2.06 6.15 15.06
C LYS A 15 1.64 6.39 13.61
N LEU A 16 0.36 6.17 13.29
CA LEU A 16 -0.18 6.36 11.94
C LEU A 16 -0.07 7.84 11.52
N TRP A 17 -0.40 8.78 12.40
CA TRP A 17 -0.31 10.22 12.10
C TRP A 17 1.13 10.70 11.95
N ALA A 18 2.05 10.20 12.79
CA ALA A 18 3.48 10.47 12.63
C ALA A 18 3.97 10.03 11.24
N ARG A 19 3.62 8.80 10.83
CA ARG A 19 3.99 8.25 9.51
C ARG A 19 3.36 9.01 8.35
N MET A 20 2.10 9.45 8.49
CA MET A 20 1.45 10.27 7.47
C MET A 20 2.14 11.64 7.33
N ASN A 21 2.53 12.27 8.45
CA ASN A 21 3.26 13.54 8.41
C ASN A 21 4.67 13.40 7.82
N GLU A 22 5.38 12.30 8.10
CA GLU A 22 6.71 12.02 7.55
C GLU A 22 6.67 11.69 6.04
N ARG A 23 5.73 10.84 5.63
CA ARG A 23 5.67 10.31 4.26
C ARG A 23 4.88 11.19 3.30
N GLY A 24 3.99 12.04 3.81
CA GLY A 24 3.07 12.87 3.05
C GLY A 24 1.69 12.23 2.87
N ASP A 25 0.82 12.92 2.14
CA ASP A 25 -0.53 12.46 1.80
C ASP A 25 -0.54 11.17 0.98
N PHE A 26 -1.73 10.58 0.80
CA PHE A 26 -1.89 9.39 -0.02
C PHE A 26 -1.29 9.57 -1.42
N PRO A 27 -0.77 8.48 -2.00
CA PRO A 27 -0.23 8.57 -3.33
C PRO A 27 -1.33 8.65 -4.37
N LEU A 28 -1.00 9.36 -5.44
CA LEU A 28 -1.83 9.47 -6.63
C LEU A 28 -1.51 8.36 -7.62
N LEU A 29 -2.53 7.81 -8.29
CA LEU A 29 -2.33 6.91 -9.41
C LEU A 29 -1.80 7.70 -10.63
N SER A 30 -0.90 7.09 -11.39
CA SER A 30 -0.26 7.71 -12.56
C SER A 30 -1.28 8.05 -13.66
N GLU A 31 -2.37 7.29 -13.78
CA GLU A 31 -3.48 7.60 -14.68
C GLU A 31 -4.29 8.82 -14.20
N SER A 32 -4.65 8.88 -12.91
CA SER A 32 -5.34 10.03 -12.31
C SER A 32 -4.56 11.33 -12.48
N LEU A 33 -3.23 11.28 -12.34
CA LEU A 33 -2.37 12.43 -12.60
C LEU A 33 -2.49 12.91 -14.07
N ARG A 34 -2.39 11.98 -15.03
CA ARG A 34 -2.52 12.31 -16.46
C ARG A 34 -3.90 12.88 -16.79
N ALA A 35 -4.97 12.27 -16.27
CA ALA A 35 -6.33 12.74 -16.46
C ALA A 35 -6.52 14.16 -15.90
N THR A 36 -5.96 14.45 -14.71
CA THR A 36 -6.05 15.77 -14.10
C THR A 36 -5.25 16.82 -14.88
N MET A 37 -4.02 16.50 -15.28
CA MET A 37 -3.23 17.42 -16.11
C MET A 37 -3.89 17.69 -17.47
N ALA A 38 -4.57 16.70 -18.05
CA ALA A 38 -5.31 16.87 -19.31
C ALA A 38 -6.53 17.79 -19.11
N ALA A 39 -7.32 17.57 -18.06
CA ALA A 39 -8.48 18.42 -17.73
C ALA A 39 -8.10 19.87 -17.45
N MET A 40 -6.91 20.10 -16.87
CA MET A 40 -6.39 21.45 -16.58
C MET A 40 -5.80 22.20 -17.77
N LYS A 41 -5.40 21.50 -18.85
CA LYS A 41 -4.77 22.12 -20.02
C LYS A 41 -5.75 22.67 -21.05
N ASN A 42 -7.02 22.33 -20.94
CA ASN A 42 -8.05 22.89 -21.83
C ASN A 42 -8.38 24.32 -21.38
N ASP A 43 -8.20 25.30 -22.27
CA ASP A 43 -8.42 26.73 -22.00
C ASP A 43 -9.85 27.06 -21.56
N ASP A 44 -10.83 26.20 -21.88
CA ASP A 44 -12.14 26.14 -21.24
C ASP A 44 -12.08 25.06 -20.16
N LEU A 45 -11.76 25.45 -18.91
CA LEU A 45 -11.83 24.56 -17.76
C LEU A 45 -13.28 24.05 -17.60
N ASP A 46 -13.56 22.86 -18.12
CA ASP A 46 -14.84 22.20 -17.89
C ASP A 46 -14.92 21.78 -16.42
N PHE A 47 -15.64 22.59 -15.65
CA PHE A 47 -15.94 22.37 -14.23
C PHE A 47 -16.43 20.94 -13.98
N THR A 48 -17.31 20.43 -14.86
CA THR A 48 -17.90 19.09 -14.73
C THR A 48 -16.86 18.01 -14.97
N ALA A 49 -15.98 18.20 -15.95
CA ALA A 49 -14.86 17.28 -16.19
C ALA A 49 -13.91 17.25 -14.99
N LEU A 50 -13.60 18.38 -14.36
CA LEU A 50 -12.70 18.41 -13.21
C LEU A 50 -13.32 17.72 -11.99
N VAL A 51 -14.61 17.96 -11.70
CA VAL A 51 -15.35 17.22 -10.66
C VAL A 51 -15.27 15.71 -10.92
N ARG A 52 -15.50 15.29 -12.16
CA ARG A 52 -15.43 13.87 -12.53
C ARG A 52 -14.05 13.27 -12.29
N VAL A 53 -12.99 13.97 -12.69
CA VAL A 53 -11.59 13.55 -12.49
C VAL A 53 -11.25 13.45 -11.02
N VAL A 54 -11.63 14.43 -10.20
CA VAL A 54 -11.39 14.40 -8.76
C VAL A 54 -12.08 13.19 -8.13
N LEU A 55 -13.37 12.97 -8.43
CA LEU A 55 -14.15 11.80 -7.95
C LEU A 55 -13.70 10.46 -8.55
N SER A 56 -12.80 10.46 -9.53
CA SER A 56 -12.17 9.28 -10.11
C SER A 56 -10.80 8.99 -9.48
N ASP A 57 -10.47 9.63 -8.35
CA ASP A 57 -9.28 9.31 -7.58
C ASP A 57 -9.52 9.50 -6.08
N PHE A 58 -9.11 8.52 -5.29
CA PHE A 58 -9.28 8.56 -3.84
C PHE A 58 -8.42 9.67 -3.19
N ALA A 59 -7.13 9.74 -3.52
CA ALA A 59 -6.21 10.67 -2.88
C ALA A 59 -6.60 12.13 -3.17
N LEU A 60 -7.02 12.40 -4.42
CA LEU A 60 -7.48 13.72 -4.81
C LEU A 60 -8.81 14.09 -4.16
N THR A 61 -9.82 13.21 -4.18
CA THR A 61 -11.11 13.43 -3.50
C THR A 61 -10.91 13.71 -2.01
N GLN A 62 -10.12 12.87 -1.33
CA GLN A 62 -9.82 13.01 0.09
C GLN A 62 -9.15 14.36 0.39
N LYS A 63 -8.14 14.74 -0.40
CA LYS A 63 -7.37 15.97 -0.17
C LYS A 63 -8.19 17.23 -0.44
N VAL A 64 -9.01 17.23 -1.49
CA VAL A 64 -9.94 18.33 -1.81
C VAL A 64 -10.94 18.53 -0.67
N LEU A 65 -11.61 17.46 -0.21
CA LEU A 65 -12.59 17.55 0.88
C LEU A 65 -11.94 17.96 2.21
N ARG A 66 -10.75 17.44 2.52
CA ARG A 66 -10.01 17.81 3.73
C ARG A 66 -9.59 19.28 3.71
N LEU A 67 -9.16 19.81 2.56
CA LEU A 67 -8.80 21.22 2.45
C LEU A 67 -10.05 22.11 2.59
N ALA A 68 -11.13 21.77 1.88
CA ALA A 68 -12.38 22.51 1.90
C ALA A 68 -13.03 22.57 3.29
N ASN A 69 -12.89 21.51 4.10
CA ASN A 69 -13.37 21.47 5.49
C ASN A 69 -12.32 21.89 6.53
N SER A 70 -11.17 22.41 6.10
CA SER A 70 -10.14 22.90 7.03
C SER A 70 -10.59 24.19 7.74
N ALA A 71 -9.97 24.49 8.88
CA ALA A 71 -10.30 25.69 9.66
C ALA A 71 -10.19 26.99 8.85
N MET A 72 -9.32 27.04 7.84
CA MET A 72 -9.14 28.19 6.95
C MET A 72 -10.38 28.47 6.10
N TYR A 73 -11.10 27.42 5.68
CA TYR A 73 -12.24 27.53 4.76
C TYR A 73 -13.60 27.42 5.46
N MET A 74 -13.61 27.28 6.79
CA MET A 74 -14.82 27.17 7.60
C MET A 74 -15.81 28.34 7.37
N ALA A 75 -15.29 29.55 7.15
CA ALA A 75 -16.10 30.75 6.91
C ALA A 75 -16.92 30.72 5.60
N PHE A 76 -16.61 29.80 4.68
CA PHE A 76 -17.27 29.68 3.37
C PHE A 76 -18.40 28.64 3.36
N GLY A 77 -18.97 28.36 4.54
CA GLY A 77 -20.20 27.59 4.69
C GLY A 77 -20.07 26.28 5.46
N GLY A 78 -18.84 25.85 5.81
CA GLY A 78 -18.61 24.61 6.55
C GLY A 78 -19.27 23.37 5.94
N ASN A 79 -19.15 22.22 6.61
CA ASN A 79 -19.91 21.01 6.30
C ASN A 79 -19.97 20.63 4.79
N ILE A 80 -18.83 20.72 4.09
CA ILE A 80 -18.76 20.48 2.64
C ILE A 80 -18.72 18.98 2.39
N THR A 81 -19.80 18.45 1.82
CA THR A 81 -20.00 17.01 1.55
C THR A 81 -19.67 16.59 0.11
N THR A 82 -19.62 17.54 -0.82
CA THR A 82 -19.40 17.29 -2.26
C THR A 82 -18.13 17.94 -2.79
N VAL A 83 -17.49 17.30 -3.77
CA VAL A 83 -16.37 17.86 -4.55
C VAL A 83 -16.84 19.07 -5.35
N THR A 84 -18.02 19.05 -5.96
CA THR A 84 -18.64 20.19 -6.65
C THR A 84 -18.62 21.43 -5.77
N ARG A 85 -19.14 21.33 -4.54
CA ARG A 85 -19.13 22.45 -3.58
C ARG A 85 -17.73 22.79 -3.10
N ALA A 86 -16.86 21.80 -2.89
CA ALA A 86 -15.47 22.03 -2.53
C ALA A 86 -14.73 22.85 -3.60
N LEU A 87 -14.91 22.54 -4.88
CA LEU A 87 -14.29 23.28 -5.98
C LEU A 87 -14.85 24.70 -6.12
N MET A 88 -16.13 24.92 -5.81
CA MET A 88 -16.71 26.27 -5.77
C MET A 88 -16.08 27.14 -4.66
N VAL A 89 -15.73 26.53 -3.51
CA VAL A 89 -15.10 27.24 -2.38
C VAL A 89 -13.60 27.43 -2.58
N LEU A 90 -12.90 26.41 -3.08
CA LEU A 90 -11.44 26.42 -3.25
C LEU A 90 -10.99 27.12 -4.53
N GLY A 91 -11.84 27.12 -5.57
CA GLY A 91 -11.48 27.50 -6.93
C GLY A 91 -10.88 26.34 -7.72
N LEU A 92 -11.03 26.37 -9.05
CA LEU A 92 -10.56 25.30 -9.95
C LEU A 92 -9.03 25.18 -9.95
N ASP A 93 -8.31 26.31 -9.86
CA ASP A 93 -6.84 26.33 -9.83
C ASP A 93 -6.25 25.62 -8.60
N ALA A 94 -7.02 25.55 -7.50
CA ALA A 94 -6.57 24.87 -6.28
C ALA A 94 -6.30 23.38 -6.54
N VAL A 95 -7.06 22.72 -7.42
CA VAL A 95 -6.86 21.30 -7.75
C VAL A 95 -5.47 21.06 -8.32
N GLY A 96 -5.01 21.95 -9.20
CA GLY A 96 -3.66 21.87 -9.77
C GLY A 96 -2.56 21.92 -8.72
N HIS A 97 -2.66 22.88 -7.80
CA HIS A 97 -1.72 23.01 -6.70
C HIS A 97 -1.76 21.80 -5.76
N LEU A 98 -2.95 21.24 -5.51
CA LEU A 98 -3.10 20.04 -4.69
C LEU A 98 -2.41 18.82 -5.33
N VAL A 99 -2.56 18.65 -6.64
CA VAL A 99 -1.99 17.53 -7.42
C VAL A 99 -0.46 17.60 -7.46
N VAL A 100 0.13 18.78 -7.65
CA VAL A 100 1.59 18.95 -7.64
C VAL A 100 2.21 18.52 -6.29
N GLY A 101 1.47 18.70 -5.19
CA GLY A 101 1.91 18.27 -3.87
C GLY A 101 1.66 16.80 -3.54
N LEU A 102 1.08 16.00 -4.46
CA LEU A 102 0.86 14.57 -4.26
C LEU A 102 2.00 13.74 -4.86
N LYS A 103 2.43 12.71 -4.15
CA LYS A 103 3.43 11.75 -4.65
C LYS A 103 2.76 10.73 -5.55
N LEU A 104 3.45 10.29 -6.60
CA LEU A 104 3.02 9.14 -7.38
C LEU A 104 3.21 7.85 -6.60
N VAL A 105 2.25 6.93 -6.72
CA VAL A 105 2.30 5.60 -6.06
C VAL A 105 3.56 4.80 -6.42
N ASP A 106 4.05 4.97 -7.65
CA ASP A 106 5.30 4.35 -8.14
C ASP A 106 6.54 4.73 -7.29
N HIS A 107 6.48 5.90 -6.64
CA HIS A 107 7.54 6.47 -5.82
C HIS A 107 7.15 6.57 -4.33
N PHE A 108 5.96 6.09 -3.95
CA PHE A 108 5.40 6.29 -2.60
C PHE A 108 5.98 5.33 -1.54
N HIS A 109 6.68 4.27 -1.97
CA HIS A 109 7.40 3.34 -1.09
C HIS A 109 8.68 2.84 -1.72
N HIS A 110 9.64 2.44 -0.88
CA HIS A 110 10.94 1.94 -1.30
C HIS A 110 10.94 0.46 -1.72
N SER A 111 9.90 -0.34 -1.39
CA SER A 111 9.84 -1.77 -1.72
C SER A 111 8.72 -2.11 -2.70
N THR A 112 9.02 -2.99 -3.66
CA THR A 112 8.08 -3.45 -4.70
C THR A 112 6.80 -4.10 -4.15
N PRO A 113 6.85 -5.00 -3.15
CA PRO A 113 5.64 -5.59 -2.57
C PRO A 113 4.64 -4.54 -2.04
N ARG A 114 5.15 -3.54 -1.31
CA ARG A 114 4.32 -2.49 -0.70
C ARG A 114 3.70 -1.57 -1.75
N ARG A 115 4.44 -1.28 -2.83
CA ARG A 115 3.90 -0.53 -3.97
C ARG A 115 2.76 -1.27 -4.66
N ILE A 116 2.90 -2.58 -4.85
CA ILE A 116 1.85 -3.42 -5.44
C ILE A 116 0.60 -3.41 -4.54
N ASP A 117 0.76 -3.57 -3.22
CA ASP A 117 -0.35 -3.54 -2.27
C ASP A 117 -1.08 -2.18 -2.28
N ALA A 118 -0.33 -1.08 -2.22
CA ALA A 118 -0.90 0.26 -2.24
C ALA A 118 -1.66 0.51 -3.56
N LYS A 119 -1.08 0.15 -4.70
CA LYS A 119 -1.75 0.24 -6.01
C LYS A 119 -3.01 -0.60 -6.07
N LEU A 120 -2.96 -1.83 -5.55
CA LEU A 120 -4.08 -2.75 -5.55
C LEU A 120 -5.27 -2.16 -4.78
N GLU A 121 -5.03 -1.64 -3.58
CA GLU A 121 -6.10 -1.07 -2.75
C GLU A 121 -6.63 0.26 -3.28
N LEU A 122 -5.78 1.09 -3.90
CA LEU A 122 -6.22 2.32 -4.57
C LEU A 122 -7.11 2.01 -5.77
N ASN A 123 -6.74 1.02 -6.60
CA ASN A 123 -7.56 0.58 -7.72
C ASN A 123 -8.89 -0.04 -7.25
N ARG A 124 -8.90 -0.80 -6.15
CA ARG A 124 -10.14 -1.29 -5.54
C ARG A 124 -11.04 -0.14 -5.07
N ALA A 125 -10.47 0.88 -4.43
CA ALA A 125 -11.23 2.05 -4.00
C ALA A 125 -11.82 2.82 -5.20
N LEU A 126 -11.03 2.97 -6.28
CA LEU A 126 -11.50 3.56 -7.53
C LEU A 126 -12.67 2.76 -8.12
N LEU A 127 -12.55 1.43 -8.21
CA LEU A 127 -13.61 0.57 -8.73
C LEU A 127 -14.90 0.69 -7.91
N SER A 128 -14.81 0.75 -6.57
CA SER A 128 -15.97 1.01 -5.71
C SER A 128 -16.62 2.35 -6.00
N GLY A 129 -15.84 3.41 -6.21
CA GLY A 129 -16.36 4.71 -6.63
C GLY A 129 -17.06 4.69 -8.00
N CYS A 130 -16.55 3.90 -8.95
CA CYS A 130 -17.21 3.69 -10.25
C CYS A 130 -18.56 3.00 -10.11
N VAL A 131 -18.65 1.96 -9.28
CA VAL A 131 -19.93 1.29 -8.98
C VAL A 131 -20.92 2.27 -8.34
N ALA A 132 -20.50 3.02 -7.32
CA ALA A 132 -21.35 4.00 -6.65
C ALA A 132 -21.91 5.05 -7.62
N ARG A 133 -21.07 5.53 -8.54
CA ARG A 133 -21.47 6.50 -9.56
C ARG A 133 -22.51 5.94 -10.52
N LYS A 134 -22.40 4.65 -10.89
CA LYS A 134 -23.39 4.00 -11.75
C LYS A 134 -24.69 3.70 -11.04
N LEU A 135 -24.63 3.25 -9.79
CA LEU A 135 -25.82 3.03 -8.96
C LEU A 135 -26.62 4.33 -8.77
N THR A 136 -25.95 5.47 -8.71
CA THR A 136 -26.56 6.77 -8.46
C THR A 136 -26.71 7.65 -9.70
N GLU A 137 -26.60 7.06 -10.90
CA GLU A 137 -26.70 7.78 -12.19
C GLU A 137 -28.05 8.50 -12.37
N HIS A 138 -29.12 7.97 -11.76
CA HIS A 138 -30.47 8.54 -11.77
C HIS A 138 -30.84 9.29 -10.48
N ALA A 139 -29.95 9.32 -9.49
CA ALA A 139 -30.18 10.06 -8.27
C ALA A 139 -29.97 11.57 -8.50
N GLU A 140 -30.46 12.39 -7.58
CA GLU A 140 -30.14 13.82 -7.59
C GLU A 140 -28.62 14.04 -7.54
N LEU A 141 -28.13 15.07 -8.25
CA LEU A 141 -26.69 15.34 -8.42
C LEU A 141 -25.93 15.34 -7.09
N ARG A 142 -26.49 15.99 -6.06
CA ARG A 142 -25.88 16.05 -4.73
C ARG A 142 -25.84 14.67 -4.06
N GLY A 143 -26.94 13.92 -4.12
CA GLY A 143 -27.04 12.60 -3.50
C GLY A 143 -26.07 11.59 -4.12
N GLY A 144 -25.98 11.57 -5.46
CA GLY A 144 -25.04 10.70 -6.17
C GLY A 144 -23.58 11.04 -5.87
N GLU A 145 -23.23 12.32 -5.79
CA GLU A 145 -21.88 12.73 -5.43
C GLU A 145 -21.52 12.38 -3.98
N GLU A 146 -22.42 12.63 -3.02
CA GLU A 146 -22.23 12.21 -1.63
C GLU A 146 -22.07 10.70 -1.52
N ALA A 147 -22.81 9.90 -2.30
CA ALA A 147 -22.69 8.45 -2.30
C ALA A 147 -21.30 7.99 -2.78
N VAL A 148 -20.77 8.61 -3.85
CA VAL A 148 -19.41 8.34 -4.33
C VAL A 148 -18.38 8.73 -3.27
N VAL A 149 -18.52 9.90 -2.65
CA VAL A 149 -17.62 10.34 -1.57
C VAL A 149 -17.66 9.39 -0.38
N CYS A 150 -18.84 9.00 0.12
CA CYS A 150 -19.00 8.04 1.19
C CYS A 150 -18.35 6.70 0.84
N THR A 151 -18.50 6.23 -0.40
CA THR A 151 -17.88 5.00 -0.90
C THR A 151 -16.35 5.09 -0.92
N LEU A 152 -15.78 6.20 -1.40
CA LEU A 152 -14.34 6.39 -1.38
C LEU A 152 -13.80 6.50 0.06
N MET A 153 -14.46 7.28 0.90
CA MET A 153 -14.05 7.47 2.29
C MET A 153 -14.15 6.16 3.10
N ARG A 154 -15.11 5.28 2.81
CA ARG A 154 -15.20 3.94 3.42
C ARG A 154 -13.90 3.13 3.29
N GLN A 155 -13.15 3.34 2.21
CA GLN A 155 -11.89 2.63 1.95
C GLN A 155 -10.69 3.25 2.69
N VAL A 156 -10.85 4.44 3.30
CA VAL A 156 -9.75 5.20 3.90
C VAL A 156 -9.02 4.42 4.99
N GLY A 157 -9.74 3.67 5.82
CA GLY A 157 -9.13 2.98 6.95
C GLY A 157 -8.14 1.90 6.52
N LYS A 158 -8.54 1.08 5.54
CA LYS A 158 -7.66 0.07 4.95
C LYS A 158 -6.50 0.72 4.18
N LEU A 159 -6.77 1.77 3.42
CA LEU A 159 -5.74 2.53 2.72
C LEU A 159 -4.70 3.12 3.67
N LEU A 160 -5.11 3.63 4.84
CA LEU A 160 -4.19 4.14 5.86
C LEU A 160 -3.27 3.03 6.40
N VAL A 161 -3.82 1.85 6.67
CA VAL A 161 -3.03 0.71 7.16
C VAL A 161 -2.02 0.26 6.08
N VAL A 162 -2.47 0.11 4.84
CA VAL A 162 -1.62 -0.36 3.72
C VAL A 162 -0.52 0.65 3.38
N CYS A 163 -0.83 1.95 3.39
CA CYS A 163 0.09 3.02 2.98
C CYS A 163 1.06 3.47 4.09
N TYR A 164 0.72 3.29 5.37
CA TYR A 164 1.50 3.89 6.46
C TYR A 164 1.94 2.90 7.54
N LEU A 165 1.30 1.73 7.66
CA LEU A 165 1.59 0.72 8.67
C LEU A 165 2.13 -0.57 8.05
N ASP A 166 3.24 -0.44 7.34
CA ASP A 166 3.87 -1.53 6.58
C ASP A 166 4.02 -2.85 7.36
N SER A 167 4.58 -2.78 8.58
CA SER A 167 4.85 -3.97 9.42
C SER A 167 3.57 -4.66 9.89
N GLU A 168 2.54 -3.87 10.15
CA GLU A 168 1.23 -4.33 10.60
C GLU A 168 0.46 -4.93 9.43
N TRP A 169 0.52 -4.32 8.25
CA TRP A 169 -0.07 -4.88 7.03
C TRP A 169 0.51 -6.26 6.70
N ASP A 170 1.83 -6.45 6.83
CA ASP A 170 2.48 -7.75 6.63
C ASP A 170 2.01 -8.80 7.67
N ARG A 171 1.68 -8.38 8.90
CA ARG A 171 1.10 -9.27 9.92
C ARG A 171 -0.37 -9.59 9.62
N ILE A 172 -1.15 -8.59 9.20
CA ILE A 172 -2.55 -8.75 8.80
C ILE A 172 -2.66 -9.73 7.64
N ARG A 173 -1.82 -9.63 6.61
CA ARG A 173 -1.84 -10.57 5.47
C ARG A 173 -1.55 -12.01 5.88
N ARG A 174 -0.52 -12.22 6.71
CA ARG A 174 -0.20 -13.56 7.23
C ARG A 174 -1.37 -14.13 8.04
N ARG A 175 -1.98 -13.30 8.89
CA ARG A 175 -3.13 -13.71 9.69
C ARG A 175 -4.37 -13.95 8.83
N ALA A 176 -4.60 -13.16 7.79
CA ALA A 176 -5.70 -13.33 6.84
C ALA A 176 -5.56 -14.66 6.09
N ALA A 177 -4.34 -15.06 5.71
CA ALA A 177 -4.09 -16.35 5.09
C ALA A 177 -4.51 -17.54 5.99
N GLU A 178 -4.36 -17.41 7.31
CA GLU A 178 -4.85 -18.39 8.29
C GLU A 178 -6.38 -18.37 8.47
N LEU A 179 -7.02 -17.24 8.14
CA LEU A 179 -8.46 -16.98 8.27
C LEU A 179 -9.21 -17.06 6.93
N ASN A 180 -8.77 -17.91 6.00
CA ASN A 180 -9.38 -18.07 4.67
C ASN A 180 -9.48 -16.77 3.84
N GLY A 181 -8.55 -15.83 4.06
CA GLY A 181 -8.50 -14.55 3.37
C GLY A 181 -9.31 -13.42 4.01
N ASP A 182 -9.83 -13.60 5.23
CA ASP A 182 -10.55 -12.53 5.93
C ASP A 182 -9.59 -11.49 6.52
N GLU A 183 -9.31 -10.46 5.70
CA GLU A 183 -8.46 -9.32 6.08
C GLU A 183 -9.07 -8.46 7.19
N ALA A 184 -10.40 -8.38 7.29
CA ALA A 184 -11.08 -7.55 8.29
C ALA A 184 -10.97 -8.20 9.67
N ALA A 185 -11.22 -9.51 9.77
CA ALA A 185 -10.98 -10.26 11.00
C ALA A 185 -9.49 -10.25 11.38
N ALA A 186 -8.59 -10.42 10.41
CA ALA A 186 -7.15 -10.35 10.65
C ALA A 186 -6.69 -8.97 11.16
N CYS A 187 -7.31 -7.88 10.69
CA CYS A 187 -7.04 -6.53 11.19
C CYS A 187 -7.36 -6.42 12.68
N VAL A 188 -8.53 -6.89 13.11
CA VAL A 188 -8.93 -6.88 14.53
C VAL A 188 -7.98 -7.75 15.36
N ASP A 189 -7.62 -8.94 14.86
CA ASP A 189 -6.68 -9.84 15.53
C ASP A 189 -5.27 -9.25 15.71
N VAL A 190 -4.80 -8.44 14.77
CA VAL A 190 -3.43 -7.90 14.74
C VAL A 190 -3.32 -6.51 15.40
N LEU A 191 -4.28 -5.63 15.12
CA LEU A 191 -4.28 -4.23 15.56
C LEU A 191 -5.17 -3.97 16.79
N GLY A 192 -6.12 -4.87 17.08
CA GLY A 192 -7.13 -4.66 18.12
C GLY A 192 -8.26 -3.69 17.72
N VAL A 193 -8.26 -3.19 16.49
CA VAL A 193 -9.27 -2.29 15.91
C VAL A 193 -9.55 -2.66 14.46
N GLY A 194 -10.78 -2.42 14.00
CA GLY A 194 -11.17 -2.63 12.60
C GLY A 194 -10.72 -1.52 11.64
N PHE A 195 -10.70 -1.80 10.34
CA PHE A 195 -10.42 -0.78 9.31
C PHE A 195 -11.45 0.36 9.35
N ASP A 196 -12.71 0.04 9.58
CA ASP A 196 -13.81 0.99 9.71
C ASP A 196 -13.61 1.96 10.88
N GLU A 197 -13.19 1.47 12.04
CA GLU A 197 -12.85 2.32 13.18
C GLU A 197 -11.69 3.27 12.85
N VAL A 198 -10.61 2.76 12.25
CA VAL A 198 -9.47 3.58 11.80
C VAL A 198 -9.94 4.66 10.82
N GLY A 199 -10.87 4.31 9.92
CA GLY A 199 -11.39 5.24 8.94
C GLY A 199 -12.29 6.33 9.54
N LEU A 200 -13.13 5.99 10.52
CA LEU A 200 -13.97 6.96 11.21
C LEU A 200 -13.16 7.96 12.05
N GLU A 201 -12.07 7.49 12.68
CA GLU A 201 -11.12 8.36 13.40
C GLU A 201 -10.39 9.31 12.44
N ALA A 202 -10.01 8.82 11.26
CA ALA A 202 -9.42 9.66 10.21
C ALA A 202 -10.40 10.72 9.71
N ALA A 203 -11.65 10.33 9.44
CA ALA A 203 -12.70 11.24 9.01
C ALA A 203 -12.98 12.33 10.06
N ALA A 204 -13.00 11.97 11.35
CA ALA A 204 -13.15 12.92 12.45
C ALA A 204 -11.98 13.90 12.50
N ARG A 205 -10.73 13.42 12.38
CA ARG A 205 -9.53 14.27 12.37
C ARG A 205 -9.51 15.24 11.19
N TRP A 206 -10.01 14.82 10.04
CA TRP A 206 -10.12 15.67 8.84
C TRP A 206 -11.36 16.57 8.83
N ARG A 207 -12.14 16.57 9.92
CA ARG A 207 -13.36 17.38 10.06
C ARG A 207 -14.36 17.13 8.93
N LEU A 208 -14.45 15.88 8.47
CA LEU A 208 -15.46 15.53 7.48
C LEU A 208 -16.85 15.66 8.09
N PRO A 209 -17.86 16.12 7.32
CA PRO A 209 -19.22 16.33 7.84
C PRO A 209 -19.84 15.02 8.35
N ASP A 210 -20.75 15.12 9.31
CA ASP A 210 -21.37 13.94 9.93
C ASP A 210 -22.15 13.08 8.94
N VAL A 211 -22.73 13.67 7.89
CA VAL A 211 -23.35 12.92 6.79
C VAL A 211 -22.36 11.96 6.12
N ILE A 212 -21.13 12.40 5.84
CA ILE A 212 -20.10 11.55 5.23
C ILE A 212 -19.62 10.49 6.21
N ARG A 213 -19.40 10.87 7.48
CA ARG A 213 -18.97 9.95 8.54
C ARG A 213 -20.01 8.85 8.79
N ALA A 214 -21.29 9.20 8.82
CA ALA A 214 -22.37 8.25 9.02
C ALA A 214 -22.64 7.39 7.77
N GLY A 215 -22.49 7.96 6.57
CA GLY A 215 -22.62 7.26 5.29
C GLY A 215 -21.50 6.25 5.03
N MET A 216 -20.26 6.52 5.47
CA MET A 216 -19.15 5.56 5.31
C MET A 216 -19.14 4.42 6.36
N ALA A 217 -19.89 4.57 7.46
CA ALA A 217 -19.85 3.67 8.62
C ALA A 217 -20.39 2.26 8.36
N ASN A 218 -19.88 1.29 9.13
CA ASN A 218 -20.27 -0.12 9.10
C ASN A 218 -21.48 -0.48 9.95
N ASP A 219 -21.96 0.41 10.80
CA ASP A 219 -23.06 0.13 11.73
C ASP A 219 -23.95 1.38 11.89
N ASP A 220 -25.17 1.16 12.38
CA ASP A 220 -26.19 2.19 12.57
C ASP A 220 -25.93 3.10 13.79
N SER A 221 -24.98 2.71 14.66
CA SER A 221 -24.60 3.43 15.88
C SER A 221 -24.17 4.89 15.68
N HIS A 222 -23.72 5.28 14.48
CA HIS A 222 -23.31 6.66 14.16
C HIS A 222 -24.43 7.57 13.62
N ALA A 223 -25.59 7.03 13.24
CA ALA A 223 -26.71 7.85 12.74
C ALA A 223 -27.30 8.76 13.84
N ALA A 224 -27.33 8.28 15.09
CA ALA A 224 -27.96 8.96 16.23
C ALA A 224 -27.26 10.25 16.73
N ARG A 225 -26.11 10.64 16.15
CA ARG A 225 -25.37 11.86 16.53
C ARG A 225 -25.54 13.02 15.57
N ALA A 226 -26.10 12.79 14.38
CA ALA A 226 -26.35 13.85 13.39
C ALA A 226 -27.50 14.79 13.81
N ASP A 227 -28.33 14.38 14.78
CA ASP A 227 -29.54 15.10 15.22
C ASP A 227 -29.27 16.32 16.12
N ALA A 228 -28.01 16.63 16.47
CA ALA A 228 -27.70 17.62 17.52
C ALA A 228 -27.17 18.98 17.03
N PHE A 229 -26.88 19.15 15.73
CA PHE A 229 -26.30 20.39 15.18
C PHE A 229 -26.81 20.63 13.75
N ASP A 230 -27.98 21.25 13.61
CA ASP A 230 -28.34 22.13 12.49
C ASP A 230 -29.80 22.64 12.67
N ASP A 231 -30.02 23.46 13.69
CA ASP A 231 -31.14 24.41 13.70
C ASP A 231 -30.53 25.79 13.38
N GLU A 232 -31.06 26.45 12.35
CA GLU A 232 -30.72 27.80 11.86
C GLU A 232 -29.88 27.89 10.56
N TYR A 233 -30.46 27.46 9.43
CA TYR A 233 -30.20 28.10 8.13
C TYR A 233 -31.44 28.08 7.20
N ASP A 234 -32.19 29.18 7.27
CA ASP A 234 -33.03 29.83 6.24
C ASP A 234 -33.82 28.96 5.25
N ASP A 235 -35.03 28.58 5.67
CA ASP A 235 -36.11 28.09 4.79
C ASP A 235 -36.72 29.26 4.02
N ARG A 236 -36.35 29.38 2.73
CA ARG A 236 -37.06 30.23 1.76
C ARG A 236 -36.82 29.89 0.29
N ASN A 237 -36.83 28.60 -0.07
CA ASN A 237 -37.26 28.13 -1.40
C ASN A 237 -37.22 26.60 -1.50
N ALA A 238 -38.32 25.91 -1.18
CA ALA A 238 -38.50 24.52 -1.54
C ALA A 238 -39.94 24.28 -2.00
N GLY A 239 -40.16 24.44 -3.31
CA GLY A 239 -41.33 23.90 -3.99
C GLY A 239 -41.04 22.47 -4.46
N HIS A 240 -41.71 21.50 -3.84
CA HIS A 240 -42.05 20.18 -4.37
C HIS A 240 -40.88 19.23 -4.72
N ALA A 241 -40.43 18.45 -3.74
CA ALA A 241 -40.02 17.04 -3.88
C ALA A 241 -40.12 16.38 -2.49
N ALA A 242 -40.41 15.08 -2.44
CA ALA A 242 -40.60 14.32 -1.21
C ALA A 242 -39.36 14.44 -0.30
N ASP A 243 -39.52 15.11 0.85
CA ASP A 243 -38.47 15.30 1.84
C ASP A 243 -38.42 14.06 2.75
N ASP A 244 -37.70 13.03 2.30
CA ASP A 244 -37.27 11.92 3.15
C ASP A 244 -36.25 12.47 4.16
N GLY A 245 -36.47 12.22 5.46
CA GLY A 245 -35.73 12.89 6.52
C GLY A 245 -34.21 12.64 6.50
N PRO A 246 -33.41 13.41 7.27
CA PRO A 246 -31.94 13.28 7.34
C PRO A 246 -31.45 11.86 7.62
N ALA A 247 -32.21 11.09 8.41
CA ALA A 247 -31.92 9.70 8.76
C ALA A 247 -32.05 8.75 7.55
N ASP A 248 -33.06 8.94 6.70
CA ASP A 248 -33.30 8.09 5.52
C ASP A 248 -32.22 8.32 4.46
N ARG A 249 -31.79 9.57 4.28
CA ARG A 249 -30.65 9.92 3.42
C ARG A 249 -29.36 9.23 3.87
N VAL A 250 -29.03 9.28 5.15
CA VAL A 250 -27.82 8.63 5.70
C VAL A 250 -27.89 7.11 5.53
N ARG A 251 -29.06 6.51 5.77
CA ARG A 251 -29.29 5.08 5.55
C ARG A 251 -29.08 4.71 4.08
N TRP A 252 -29.61 5.50 3.15
CA TRP A 252 -29.42 5.30 1.72
C TRP A 252 -27.94 5.42 1.30
N LEU A 253 -27.24 6.47 1.74
CA LEU A 253 -25.81 6.66 1.46
C LEU A 253 -24.97 5.47 1.95
N ARG A 254 -25.31 4.94 3.12
CA ARG A 254 -24.65 3.77 3.70
C ARG A 254 -24.93 2.50 2.89
N ALA A 255 -26.18 2.27 2.49
CA ALA A 255 -26.55 1.13 1.66
C ALA A 255 -25.82 1.18 0.31
N VAL A 256 -25.79 2.34 -0.35
CA VAL A 256 -25.06 2.52 -1.62
C VAL A 256 -23.56 2.27 -1.43
N SER A 257 -22.96 2.81 -0.36
CA SER A 257 -21.53 2.66 -0.08
C SER A 257 -21.13 1.19 0.14
N ARG A 258 -21.92 0.44 0.90
CA ARG A 258 -21.71 -1.00 1.14
C ARG A 258 -21.89 -1.82 -0.13
N CYS A 259 -23.03 -1.63 -0.80
CA CYS A 259 -23.34 -2.30 -2.06
C CYS A 259 -22.23 -2.09 -3.10
N SER A 260 -21.80 -0.84 -3.27
CA SER A 260 -20.74 -0.48 -4.21
C SER A 260 -19.41 -1.14 -3.89
N THR A 261 -19.06 -1.24 -2.61
CA THR A 261 -17.83 -1.89 -2.15
C THR A 261 -17.87 -3.39 -2.42
N ASP A 262 -18.99 -4.05 -2.11
CA ASP A 262 -19.13 -5.49 -2.28
C ASP A 262 -19.21 -5.91 -3.75
N VAL A 263 -19.96 -5.16 -4.56
CA VAL A 263 -20.05 -5.37 -6.01
C VAL A 263 -18.69 -5.13 -6.66
N ALA A 264 -17.96 -4.08 -6.29
CA ALA A 264 -16.60 -3.86 -6.77
C ALA A 264 -15.65 -5.00 -6.36
N SER A 265 -15.77 -5.52 -5.14
CA SER A 265 -14.99 -6.69 -4.71
C SER A 265 -15.32 -7.94 -5.52
N ALA A 266 -16.57 -8.12 -5.95
CA ALA A 266 -16.95 -9.22 -6.84
C ALA A 266 -16.39 -8.98 -8.26
N LEU A 267 -16.54 -7.78 -8.80
CA LEU A 267 -16.02 -7.41 -10.14
C LEU A 267 -14.49 -7.49 -10.23
N ALA A 268 -13.78 -7.28 -9.13
CA ALA A 268 -12.34 -7.50 -9.02
C ALA A 268 -11.90 -8.98 -9.12
N MET A 269 -12.85 -9.94 -9.11
CA MET A 269 -12.57 -11.35 -9.37
C MET A 269 -12.53 -11.63 -10.87
N PRO A 270 -11.72 -12.59 -11.34
CA PRO A 270 -11.75 -13.03 -12.73
C PRO A 270 -13.17 -13.43 -13.18
N ALA A 271 -13.51 -13.12 -14.43
CA ALA A 271 -14.79 -13.47 -15.01
C ALA A 271 -15.04 -14.98 -14.90
N SER A 272 -16.08 -15.36 -14.15
CA SER A 272 -16.38 -16.74 -13.83
C SER A 272 -17.85 -16.87 -13.38
N PRO A 273 -18.45 -18.07 -13.51
CA PRO A 273 -19.81 -18.30 -12.99
C PRO A 273 -19.93 -18.02 -11.48
N GLN A 274 -18.84 -18.16 -10.72
CA GLN A 274 -18.79 -17.85 -9.29
C GLN A 274 -18.89 -16.34 -9.03
N ARG A 275 -18.22 -15.52 -9.85
CA ARG A 275 -18.35 -14.06 -9.80
C ARG A 275 -19.79 -13.64 -10.06
N ASP A 276 -20.40 -14.17 -11.12
CA ASP A 276 -21.74 -13.79 -11.53
C ASP A 276 -22.79 -14.22 -10.49
N ALA A 277 -22.64 -15.42 -9.91
CA ALA A 277 -23.48 -15.89 -8.79
C ALA A 277 -23.32 -15.00 -7.53
N ARG A 278 -22.11 -14.52 -7.25
CA ARG A 278 -21.86 -13.59 -6.14
C ARG A 278 -22.55 -12.25 -6.38
N ILE A 279 -22.46 -11.68 -7.58
CA ILE A 279 -23.16 -10.44 -7.94
C ILE A 279 -24.68 -10.62 -7.81
N ALA A 280 -25.25 -11.72 -8.29
CA ALA A 280 -26.67 -12.00 -8.15
C ALA A 280 -27.12 -12.11 -6.68
N THR A 281 -26.30 -12.73 -5.81
CA THR A 281 -26.57 -12.80 -4.36
C THR A 281 -26.54 -11.41 -3.72
N LEU A 282 -25.58 -10.56 -4.09
CA LEU A 282 -25.50 -9.18 -3.61
C LEU A 282 -26.69 -8.34 -4.09
N ALA A 283 -27.15 -8.55 -5.33
CA ALA A 283 -28.33 -7.89 -5.88
C ALA A 283 -29.59 -8.20 -5.07
N GLN A 284 -29.79 -9.47 -4.70
CA GLN A 284 -30.91 -9.87 -3.86
C GLN A 284 -30.81 -9.29 -2.45
N HIS A 285 -29.59 -9.19 -1.90
CA HIS A 285 -29.37 -8.66 -0.56
C HIS A 285 -29.67 -7.15 -0.49
N TYR A 286 -29.15 -6.37 -1.44
CA TYR A 286 -29.27 -4.91 -1.42
C TYR A 286 -30.52 -4.35 -2.10
N GLY A 287 -31.23 -5.15 -2.90
CA GLY A 287 -32.40 -4.67 -3.68
C GLY A 287 -33.47 -3.99 -2.82
N ALA A 288 -33.78 -4.56 -1.65
CA ALA A 288 -34.78 -3.98 -0.74
C ALA A 288 -34.30 -2.70 -0.03
N GLU A 289 -32.99 -2.57 0.24
CA GLU A 289 -32.43 -1.38 0.91
C GLU A 289 -32.26 -0.19 -0.05
N LEU A 290 -32.04 -0.47 -1.33
CA LEU A 290 -31.85 0.54 -2.37
C LEU A 290 -33.13 0.89 -3.13
N ASP A 291 -34.24 0.21 -2.85
CA ASP A 291 -35.48 0.29 -3.64
C ASP A 291 -35.24 0.01 -5.14
N MET A 292 -34.46 -1.04 -5.41
CA MET A 292 -34.04 -1.43 -6.75
C MET A 292 -34.35 -2.90 -7.03
N GLU A 293 -34.79 -3.20 -8.26
CA GLU A 293 -34.92 -4.58 -8.71
C GLU A 293 -33.55 -5.26 -8.76
N SER A 294 -33.51 -6.55 -8.40
CA SER A 294 -32.24 -7.31 -8.38
C SER A 294 -31.61 -7.37 -9.77
N ASP A 295 -32.42 -7.52 -10.82
CA ASP A 295 -31.97 -7.58 -12.21
C ASP A 295 -31.32 -6.26 -12.66
N ALA A 296 -31.80 -5.12 -12.15
CA ALA A 296 -31.21 -3.81 -12.45
C ALA A 296 -29.78 -3.69 -11.88
N LEU A 297 -29.53 -4.21 -10.67
CA LEU A 297 -28.18 -4.19 -10.09
C LEU A 297 -27.21 -5.09 -10.88
N VAL A 298 -27.68 -6.26 -11.31
CA VAL A 298 -26.89 -7.17 -12.17
C VAL A 298 -26.57 -6.50 -13.50
N GLU A 299 -27.55 -5.84 -14.13
CA GLU A 299 -27.34 -5.10 -15.38
C GLU A 299 -26.32 -3.95 -15.21
N ILE A 300 -26.37 -3.22 -14.09
CA ILE A 300 -25.39 -2.19 -13.78
C ILE A 300 -23.98 -2.76 -13.66
N ALA A 301 -23.81 -3.89 -12.96
CA ALA A 301 -22.52 -4.56 -12.83
C ALA A 301 -21.99 -5.06 -14.18
N ASP A 302 -22.87 -5.63 -15.02
CA ASP A 302 -22.53 -6.09 -16.37
C ASP A 302 -22.16 -4.96 -17.32
N ARG A 303 -22.88 -3.82 -17.26
CA ARG A 303 -22.53 -2.61 -18.01
C ARG A 303 -21.15 -2.10 -17.60
N LEU A 304 -20.91 -1.97 -16.29
CA LEU A 304 -19.62 -1.52 -15.78
C LEU A 304 -18.49 -2.46 -16.18
N ALA A 305 -18.74 -3.77 -16.20
CA ALA A 305 -17.77 -4.77 -16.64
C ALA A 305 -17.36 -4.62 -18.12
N ARG A 306 -18.20 -3.99 -18.95
CA ARG A 306 -17.95 -3.75 -20.39
C ARG A 306 -17.42 -2.35 -20.69
N GLU A 307 -17.44 -1.43 -19.73
CA GLU A 307 -16.88 -0.09 -19.90
C GLU A 307 -15.35 -0.17 -19.93
N GLU A 308 -14.72 0.35 -20.99
CA GLU A 308 -13.27 0.23 -21.24
C GLU A 308 -12.39 0.71 -20.06
N ALA A 309 -12.77 1.84 -19.44
CA ALA A 309 -12.06 2.38 -18.30
C ALA A 309 -12.13 1.43 -17.08
N SER A 310 -13.32 0.88 -16.80
CA SER A 310 -13.52 -0.05 -15.70
C SER A 310 -12.87 -1.41 -15.97
N ASP A 311 -12.92 -1.91 -17.21
CA ASP A 311 -12.22 -3.14 -17.65
C ASP A 311 -10.70 -3.02 -17.44
N THR A 312 -10.12 -1.87 -17.78
CA THR A 312 -8.69 -1.61 -17.56
C THR A 312 -8.34 -1.68 -16.08
N VAL A 313 -9.12 -1.04 -15.21
CA VAL A 313 -8.92 -1.10 -13.75
C VAL A 313 -9.08 -2.52 -13.21
N MET A 314 -10.10 -3.27 -13.67
CA MET A 314 -10.30 -4.66 -13.25
C MET A 314 -9.14 -5.58 -13.67
N ARG A 315 -8.61 -5.42 -14.89
CA ARG A 315 -7.42 -6.16 -15.35
C ARG A 315 -6.20 -5.83 -14.51
N GLU A 316 -5.96 -4.55 -14.23
CA GLU A 316 -4.84 -4.13 -13.36
C GLU A 316 -4.99 -4.72 -11.94
N ILE A 317 -6.19 -4.75 -11.37
CA ILE A 317 -6.45 -5.39 -10.07
C ILE A 317 -6.11 -6.88 -10.09
N VAL A 318 -6.50 -7.61 -11.14
CA VAL A 318 -6.21 -9.05 -11.28
C VAL A 318 -4.69 -9.29 -11.37
N GLU A 319 -3.98 -8.50 -12.17
CA GLU A 319 -2.53 -8.58 -12.31
C GLU A 319 -1.79 -8.24 -10.99
N LEU A 320 -2.17 -7.14 -10.33
CA LEU A 320 -1.60 -6.73 -9.06
C LEU A 320 -1.86 -7.77 -7.96
N ARG A 321 -3.06 -8.38 -7.92
CA ARG A 321 -3.36 -9.47 -6.99
C ARG A 321 -2.49 -10.69 -7.27
N ALA A 322 -2.36 -11.11 -8.54
CA ALA A 322 -1.51 -12.24 -8.90
C ALA A 322 -0.04 -12.00 -8.50
N ASN A 323 0.46 -10.79 -8.71
CA ASN A 323 1.81 -10.39 -8.31
C ASN A 323 1.96 -10.39 -6.78
N ALA A 324 0.98 -9.85 -6.04
CA ALA A 324 0.98 -9.86 -4.58
C ALA A 324 0.96 -11.30 -4.03
N ASP A 325 0.14 -12.18 -4.59
CA ASP A 325 0.05 -13.59 -4.21
C ASP A 325 1.37 -14.34 -4.53
N ALA A 326 1.99 -14.06 -5.69
CA ALA A 326 3.28 -14.63 -6.05
C ALA A 326 4.38 -14.20 -5.07
N ILE A 327 4.42 -12.93 -4.70
CA ILE A 327 5.36 -12.42 -3.69
C ILE A 327 5.09 -13.05 -2.33
N ALA A 328 3.83 -13.14 -1.91
CA ALA A 328 3.46 -13.74 -0.63
C ALA A 328 3.86 -15.22 -0.57
N ARG A 329 3.65 -15.98 -1.66
CA ARG A 329 4.12 -17.37 -1.79
C ARG A 329 5.64 -17.47 -1.72
N ALA A 330 6.35 -16.61 -2.45
CA ALA A 330 7.81 -16.56 -2.42
C ALA A 330 8.36 -16.26 -1.01
N GLN A 331 7.67 -15.41 -0.23
CA GLN A 331 8.02 -15.12 1.16
C GLN A 331 7.61 -16.24 2.15
N ALA A 332 6.55 -17.00 1.84
CA ALA A 332 6.10 -18.15 2.62
C ALA A 332 7.01 -19.37 2.45
N GLU A 333 7.62 -19.53 1.27
CA GLU A 333 8.63 -20.56 0.96
C GLU A 333 9.97 -19.92 0.52
N PRO A 334 10.72 -19.32 1.47
CA PRO A 334 12.00 -18.67 1.18
C PRO A 334 12.99 -19.61 0.49
N GLU A 335 13.00 -20.87 0.91
CA GLU A 335 13.87 -21.91 0.38
C GLU A 335 13.59 -22.11 -1.11
N ALA A 336 12.33 -22.30 -1.50
CA ALA A 336 11.93 -22.44 -2.90
C ALA A 336 12.25 -21.18 -3.73
N CYS A 337 12.11 -19.98 -3.15
CA CYS A 337 12.44 -18.73 -3.83
C CYS A 337 13.96 -18.62 -4.10
N ILE A 338 14.80 -18.93 -3.12
CA ILE A 338 16.26 -18.91 -3.27
C ILE A 338 16.71 -20.02 -4.22
N GLU A 339 16.10 -21.21 -4.15
CA GLU A 339 16.37 -22.33 -5.05
C GLU A 339 15.99 -22.02 -6.51
N ALA A 340 14.88 -21.32 -6.75
CA ALA A 340 14.51 -20.84 -8.07
C ALA A 340 15.56 -19.85 -8.62
N GLY A 341 15.97 -18.87 -7.81
CA GLY A 341 17.05 -17.94 -8.17
C GLY A 341 18.38 -18.65 -8.44
N LEU A 342 18.69 -19.69 -7.67
CA LEU A 342 19.85 -20.56 -7.90
C LEU A 342 19.74 -21.34 -9.22
N ALA A 343 18.55 -21.82 -9.58
CA ALA A 343 18.31 -22.47 -10.87
C ALA A 343 18.49 -21.51 -12.05
N ASP A 344 17.98 -20.28 -11.93
CA ASP A 344 18.16 -19.22 -12.93
C ASP A 344 19.64 -18.85 -13.07
N LEU A 345 20.35 -18.66 -11.95
CA LEU A 345 21.79 -18.45 -11.94
C LEU A 345 22.51 -19.59 -12.67
N ARG A 346 22.15 -20.85 -12.41
CA ARG A 346 22.74 -22.03 -13.05
C ARG A 346 22.54 -22.06 -14.56
N ALA A 347 21.43 -21.54 -15.06
CA ALA A 347 21.09 -21.49 -16.48
C ALA A 347 21.88 -20.44 -17.28
N LEU A 348 22.46 -19.43 -16.62
CA LEU A 348 23.20 -18.35 -17.30
C LEU A 348 24.61 -18.77 -17.75
N PRO A 349 25.08 -18.35 -18.94
CA PRO A 349 26.45 -18.61 -19.38
C PRO A 349 27.47 -17.87 -18.50
N SER A 350 28.65 -18.44 -18.26
CA SER A 350 29.67 -17.87 -17.38
C SER A 350 30.39 -16.63 -17.92
N GLU A 351 30.16 -16.24 -19.18
CA GLU A 351 30.89 -15.18 -19.86
C GLU A 351 30.11 -13.85 -19.89
N HIS A 352 30.76 -12.74 -19.51
CA HIS A 352 30.31 -11.35 -19.70
C HIS A 352 28.96 -10.94 -19.05
N VAL A 353 28.50 -11.65 -18.02
CA VAL A 353 27.20 -11.38 -17.34
C VAL A 353 27.31 -11.00 -15.86
N LEU A 354 28.52 -10.72 -15.34
CA LEU A 354 28.74 -10.54 -13.89
C LEU A 354 27.75 -9.55 -13.23
N THR A 355 27.55 -8.35 -13.79
CA THR A 355 26.62 -7.38 -13.21
C THR A 355 25.17 -7.90 -13.15
N GLN A 356 24.72 -8.61 -14.20
CA GLN A 356 23.36 -9.17 -14.27
C GLN A 356 23.17 -10.31 -13.27
N VAL A 357 24.20 -11.16 -13.14
CA VAL A 357 24.25 -12.26 -12.18
C VAL A 357 24.21 -11.75 -10.74
N LEU A 358 24.99 -10.71 -10.42
CA LEU A 358 24.99 -10.10 -9.10
C LEU A 358 23.63 -9.47 -8.77
N ALA A 359 22.97 -8.85 -9.76
CA ALA A 359 21.62 -8.32 -9.61
C ALA A 359 20.61 -9.42 -9.34
N LEU A 360 20.59 -10.46 -10.18
CA LEU A 360 19.68 -11.59 -10.02
C LEU A 360 19.82 -12.24 -8.62
N ALA A 361 21.04 -12.52 -8.19
CA ALA A 361 21.28 -13.09 -6.87
C ALA A 361 20.82 -12.16 -5.73
N SER A 362 21.09 -10.87 -5.85
CA SER A 362 20.70 -9.89 -4.82
C SER A 362 19.17 -9.75 -4.74
N GLU A 363 18.48 -9.81 -5.88
CA GLU A 363 17.01 -9.78 -5.96
C GLU A 363 16.38 -11.06 -5.41
N SER A 364 16.91 -12.23 -5.75
CA SER A 364 16.42 -13.52 -5.21
C SER A 364 16.51 -13.54 -3.68
N LEU A 365 17.59 -13.00 -3.10
CA LEU A 365 17.75 -12.91 -1.66
C LEU A 365 16.85 -11.85 -1.02
N LEU A 366 16.73 -10.69 -1.65
CA LEU A 366 15.83 -9.61 -1.21
C LEU A 366 14.39 -10.12 -1.15
N ALA A 367 13.96 -10.86 -2.17
CA ALA A 367 12.62 -11.44 -2.26
C ALA A 367 12.42 -12.60 -1.29
N GLY A 368 13.32 -13.60 -1.31
CA GLY A 368 13.16 -14.84 -0.54
C GLY A 368 13.22 -14.65 0.97
N LEU A 369 14.20 -13.87 1.46
CA LEU A 369 14.37 -13.62 2.90
C LEU A 369 13.69 -12.35 3.39
N ALA A 370 13.03 -11.61 2.48
CA ALA A 370 12.44 -10.31 2.75
C ALA A 370 13.45 -9.35 3.39
N PHE A 371 14.69 -9.32 2.89
CA PHE A 371 15.68 -8.35 3.35
C PHE A 371 15.18 -6.92 3.09
N THR A 372 15.51 -6.01 3.99
CA THR A 372 15.29 -4.58 3.79
C THR A 372 16.27 -4.02 2.76
N ARG A 373 17.55 -4.44 2.86
CA ARG A 373 18.62 -4.04 1.94
C ARG A 373 19.48 -5.23 1.58
N THR A 374 20.03 -5.22 0.37
CA THR A 374 21.12 -6.10 -0.05
C THR A 374 22.26 -5.28 -0.63
N VAL A 375 23.50 -5.68 -0.38
CA VAL A 375 24.70 -5.04 -0.91
C VAL A 375 25.68 -6.11 -1.36
N MET A 376 26.22 -5.94 -2.56
CA MET A 376 27.26 -6.80 -3.11
C MET A 376 28.60 -6.07 -3.10
N PHE A 377 29.53 -6.57 -2.28
CA PHE A 377 30.92 -6.12 -2.26
C PHE A 377 31.75 -6.98 -3.20
N VAL A 378 32.53 -6.38 -4.08
CA VAL A 378 33.45 -7.08 -4.98
C VAL A 378 34.88 -6.73 -4.61
N ARG A 379 35.75 -7.74 -4.57
CA ARG A 379 37.18 -7.58 -4.32
C ARG A 379 37.88 -7.00 -5.54
N HIS A 380 38.69 -5.98 -5.32
CA HIS A 380 39.60 -5.39 -6.30
C HIS A 380 41.01 -5.99 -6.18
N ASP A 381 41.84 -5.76 -7.20
CA ASP A 381 43.22 -6.28 -7.26
C ASP A 381 44.11 -5.78 -6.11
N ASP A 382 43.78 -4.61 -5.54
CA ASP A 382 44.46 -4.01 -4.40
C ASP A 382 44.04 -4.60 -3.03
N GLY A 383 43.14 -5.58 -3.03
CA GLY A 383 42.62 -6.22 -1.82
C GLY A 383 41.41 -5.50 -1.20
N THR A 384 40.92 -4.41 -1.80
CA THR A 384 39.75 -3.68 -1.30
C THR A 384 38.46 -4.36 -1.73
N PHE A 385 37.53 -4.55 -0.81
CA PHE A 385 36.14 -4.89 -1.09
C PHE A 385 35.31 -3.60 -1.16
N ALA A 386 34.76 -3.30 -2.34
CA ALA A 386 33.89 -2.13 -2.53
C ALA A 386 32.49 -2.54 -2.98
N ALA A 387 31.47 -1.86 -2.46
CA ALA A 387 30.10 -2.08 -2.90
C ALA A 387 29.95 -1.74 -4.39
N ARG A 388 29.53 -2.72 -5.18
CA ARG A 388 29.34 -2.59 -6.63
C ARG A 388 27.88 -2.49 -7.03
N LEU A 389 27.01 -3.08 -6.21
CA LEU A 389 25.57 -3.11 -6.42
C LEU A 389 24.89 -3.14 -5.06
N GLY A 390 23.73 -2.52 -4.96
CA GLY A 390 22.90 -2.68 -3.78
C GLY A 390 21.45 -2.30 -4.05
N PHE A 391 20.56 -2.85 -3.25
CA PHE A 391 19.13 -2.64 -3.34
C PHE A 391 18.58 -2.28 -1.96
N GLY A 392 17.55 -1.45 -1.93
CA GLY A 392 16.85 -1.06 -0.71
C GLY A 392 17.12 0.40 -0.28
N PRO A 393 16.42 0.86 0.77
CA PRO A 393 16.43 2.27 1.17
C PRO A 393 17.83 2.77 1.55
N GLY A 394 18.22 3.94 1.04
CA GLY A 394 19.48 4.62 1.41
C GLY A 394 20.76 4.03 0.83
N VAL A 395 20.71 2.83 0.23
CA VAL A 395 21.89 2.13 -0.28
C VAL A 395 22.58 2.89 -1.40
N ASP A 396 21.82 3.42 -2.37
CA ASP A 396 22.39 4.18 -3.50
C ASP A 396 23.22 5.39 -3.04
N THR A 397 22.78 6.07 -1.97
CA THR A 397 23.49 7.22 -1.39
C THR A 397 24.68 6.82 -0.52
N ALA A 398 24.75 5.57 -0.10
CA ALA A 398 25.80 5.03 0.74
C ALA A 398 26.84 4.24 -0.07
N LEU A 399 26.53 3.81 -1.29
CA LEU A 399 27.30 2.86 -2.09
C LEU A 399 28.81 3.19 -2.14
N ASP A 400 29.15 4.45 -2.42
CA ASP A 400 30.55 4.90 -2.49
C ASP A 400 31.30 4.82 -1.15
N ARG A 401 30.58 4.85 -0.02
CA ARG A 401 31.16 4.78 1.33
C ARG A 401 31.29 3.35 1.85
N LEU A 402 30.54 2.41 1.28
CA LEU A 402 30.53 1.00 1.68
C LEU A 402 31.76 0.28 1.10
N ARG A 403 32.87 0.31 1.84
CA ARG A 403 34.13 -0.33 1.45
C ARG A 403 34.97 -0.75 2.65
N PHE A 404 35.74 -1.83 2.51
CA PHE A 404 36.69 -2.31 3.52
C PHE A 404 37.89 -3.02 2.86
N ASP A 405 39.03 -3.13 3.55
CA ASP A 405 40.26 -3.79 3.07
C ASP A 405 40.28 -5.25 3.52
N GLU A 406 41.04 -6.13 2.86
CA GLU A 406 41.24 -7.53 3.27
C GLU A 406 42.23 -7.69 4.45
N ARG A 407 42.99 -6.64 4.78
CA ARG A 407 43.92 -6.59 5.92
C ARG A 407 43.17 -6.72 7.24
N PHE A 408 43.53 -7.76 8.00
CA PHE A 408 42.92 -8.11 9.27
C PHE A 408 42.55 -6.91 10.16
N GLU A 409 41.24 -6.76 10.37
CA GLU A 409 40.63 -5.98 11.44
C GLU A 409 39.77 -6.92 12.32
N PRO A 410 39.63 -6.66 13.64
CA PRO A 410 38.88 -7.52 14.56
C PRO A 410 37.34 -7.34 14.43
N ASP A 411 36.82 -7.24 13.22
CA ASP A 411 35.41 -7.00 12.90
C ASP A 411 34.71 -8.21 12.25
N VAL A 412 33.39 -8.13 12.09
CA VAL A 412 32.56 -9.20 11.51
C VAL A 412 32.67 -9.34 9.99
N PHE A 413 33.05 -8.29 9.26
CA PHE A 413 33.25 -8.34 7.81
C PHE A 413 34.53 -9.10 7.48
N HIS A 414 35.60 -8.87 8.24
CA HIS A 414 36.83 -9.64 8.21
C HIS A 414 36.62 -11.11 8.56
N LEU A 415 35.81 -11.38 9.59
CA LEU A 415 35.42 -12.74 9.94
C LEU A 415 34.66 -13.41 8.78
N ALA A 416 33.80 -12.67 8.07
CA ALA A 416 33.05 -13.22 6.96
C ALA A 416 33.92 -13.56 5.75
N ILE A 417 34.86 -12.69 5.35
CA ILE A 417 35.72 -12.96 4.20
C ILE A 417 36.75 -14.08 4.47
N THR A 418 37.07 -14.36 5.73
CA THR A 418 37.97 -15.45 6.10
C THR A 418 37.25 -16.80 6.20
N ASN A 419 35.96 -16.81 6.53
CA ASN A 419 35.13 -18.00 6.65
C ASN A 419 34.67 -18.56 5.29
N SER A 420 34.38 -19.87 5.26
CA SER A 420 33.92 -20.59 4.06
C SER A 420 32.40 -20.68 3.93
N VAL A 421 31.67 -20.22 4.94
CA VAL A 421 30.21 -20.25 5.02
C VAL A 421 29.69 -18.90 5.49
N GLY A 422 28.43 -18.63 5.15
CA GLY A 422 27.71 -17.45 5.57
C GLY A 422 27.60 -17.34 7.09
N ILE A 423 27.58 -16.10 7.56
CA ILE A 423 27.43 -15.74 8.96
C ILE A 423 26.11 -15.00 9.12
N PHE A 424 25.29 -15.42 10.08
CA PHE A 424 24.09 -14.70 10.48
C PHE A 424 24.29 -14.02 11.82
N ILE A 425 23.99 -12.73 11.87
CA ILE A 425 24.01 -11.91 13.08
C ILE A 425 22.58 -11.56 13.45
N GLU A 426 22.05 -12.20 14.49
CA GLU A 426 20.65 -12.06 14.93
C GLU A 426 20.37 -10.71 15.62
N GLN A 427 21.39 -10.11 16.26
CA GLN A 427 21.27 -8.87 17.02
C GLN A 427 22.45 -7.94 16.74
N ALA A 428 22.34 -7.14 15.68
CA ALA A 428 23.35 -6.17 15.28
C ALA A 428 23.53 -5.04 16.32
N GLN A 429 22.45 -4.70 17.02
CA GLN A 429 22.38 -3.62 18.02
C GLN A 429 22.83 -4.05 19.43
N ASP A 430 23.29 -5.30 19.63
CA ASP A 430 23.87 -5.70 20.91
C ASP A 430 25.14 -4.85 21.18
N PRO A 431 25.31 -4.23 22.36
CA PRO A 431 26.52 -3.48 22.71
C PRO A 431 27.84 -4.21 22.47
N LYS A 432 27.86 -5.54 22.54
CA LYS A 432 29.05 -6.34 22.20
C LYS A 432 29.28 -6.41 20.69
N MET A 433 28.20 -6.47 19.91
CA MET A 433 28.25 -6.52 18.46
C MET A 433 28.63 -5.18 17.86
N LEU A 434 28.11 -4.08 18.39
CA LEU A 434 28.46 -2.71 17.97
C LEU A 434 29.97 -2.44 18.00
N LYS A 435 30.70 -3.05 18.95
CA LYS A 435 32.17 -2.95 19.04
C LYS A 435 32.93 -3.74 17.97
N ARG A 436 32.25 -4.66 17.28
CA ARG A 436 32.79 -5.53 16.23
C ARG A 436 32.29 -5.13 14.83
N LEU A 437 31.58 -4.01 14.73
CA LEU A 437 31.11 -3.45 13.48
C LEU A 437 32.02 -2.28 13.06
N PRO A 438 32.40 -2.18 11.78
CA PRO A 438 33.20 -1.07 11.29
C PRO A 438 32.49 0.29 11.43
N ALA A 439 33.25 1.37 11.60
CA ALA A 439 32.68 2.73 11.71
C ALA A 439 31.89 3.13 10.46
N TRP A 440 32.41 2.83 9.26
CA TRP A 440 31.72 3.10 7.99
C TRP A 440 30.36 2.41 7.90
N TYR A 441 30.21 1.25 8.54
CA TYR A 441 28.98 0.48 8.55
C TYR A 441 27.95 1.15 9.47
N LEU A 442 28.37 1.51 10.69
CA LEU A 442 27.52 2.18 11.67
C LEU A 442 27.05 3.55 11.16
N ASP A 443 27.89 4.28 10.43
CA ASP A 443 27.53 5.58 9.86
C ASP A 443 26.55 5.48 8.68
N ALA A 444 26.58 4.36 7.94
CA ALA A 444 25.78 4.17 6.74
C ALA A 444 24.48 3.38 6.98
N LEU A 445 24.47 2.47 7.95
CA LEU A 445 23.43 1.46 8.19
C LEU A 445 23.14 1.34 9.72
N ASP A 446 22.84 2.47 10.37
CA ASP A 446 22.64 2.58 11.82
C ASP A 446 21.36 1.91 12.33
N ASP A 447 20.38 1.70 11.46
CA ASP A 447 19.07 1.12 11.76
C ASP A 447 18.99 -0.41 11.56
N THR A 448 20.12 -1.07 11.26
CA THR A 448 20.16 -2.53 11.08
C THR A 448 19.89 -3.27 12.38
N ARG A 449 18.99 -4.26 12.36
CA ARG A 449 18.67 -5.10 13.53
C ARG A 449 19.32 -6.47 13.48
N ALA A 450 19.34 -7.08 12.30
CA ALA A 450 19.97 -8.37 12.03
C ALA A 450 20.48 -8.38 10.59
N PHE A 451 21.53 -9.12 10.31
CA PHE A 451 22.08 -9.19 8.95
C PHE A 451 22.81 -10.51 8.69
N VAL A 452 23.03 -10.77 7.40
CA VAL A 452 23.75 -11.91 6.87
C VAL A 452 24.94 -11.43 6.07
N LEU A 453 26.05 -12.12 6.22
CA LEU A 453 27.25 -11.97 5.41
C LEU A 453 27.53 -13.29 4.72
N LEU A 454 27.53 -13.31 3.39
CA LEU A 454 27.71 -14.49 2.55
C LEU A 454 28.97 -14.35 1.69
N PRO A 455 30.09 -15.02 2.07
CA PRO A 455 31.30 -14.96 1.28
C PRO A 455 31.16 -15.76 -0.02
N VAL A 456 31.48 -15.12 -1.14
CA VAL A 456 31.56 -15.76 -2.46
C VAL A 456 33.03 -16.12 -2.71
N ARG A 457 33.31 -17.41 -2.85
CA ARG A 457 34.69 -17.92 -2.93
C ARG A 457 34.99 -18.54 -4.28
N VAL A 458 36.22 -18.31 -4.74
CA VAL A 458 36.84 -19.00 -5.86
C VAL A 458 38.11 -19.68 -5.33
N GLY A 459 38.10 -21.00 -5.30
CA GLY A 459 39.14 -21.77 -4.60
C GLY A 459 39.19 -21.43 -3.11
N THR A 460 40.36 -20.94 -2.66
CA THR A 460 40.57 -20.52 -1.26
C THR A 460 40.37 -19.03 -1.05
N THR A 461 40.07 -18.23 -2.07
CA THR A 461 40.01 -16.77 -1.98
C THR A 461 38.57 -16.30 -2.02
N THR A 462 38.22 -15.37 -1.14
CA THR A 462 36.92 -14.68 -1.18
C THR A 462 37.02 -13.54 -2.19
N VAL A 463 36.21 -13.59 -3.24
CA VAL A 463 36.23 -12.62 -4.36
C VAL A 463 35.08 -11.63 -4.29
N ALA A 464 34.04 -11.96 -3.54
CA ALA A 464 32.93 -11.05 -3.23
C ALA A 464 32.32 -11.40 -1.88
N LEU A 465 31.59 -10.44 -1.31
CA LEU A 465 30.83 -10.61 -0.09
C LEU A 465 29.42 -10.05 -0.30
N LEU A 466 28.42 -10.89 -0.09
CA LEU A 466 27.03 -10.49 -0.16
C LEU A 466 26.54 -10.15 1.24
N TYR A 467 25.96 -8.97 1.40
CA TYR A 467 25.31 -8.49 2.60
C TYR A 467 23.79 -8.42 2.38
N GLY A 468 23.03 -8.85 3.38
CA GLY A 468 21.58 -8.68 3.41
C GLY A 468 21.09 -8.44 4.83
N ASP A 469 20.16 -7.50 5.05
CA ASP A 469 19.73 -7.14 6.40
C ASP A 469 18.23 -7.00 6.62
N TRP A 470 17.85 -6.97 7.89
CA TRP A 470 16.56 -6.53 8.37
C TRP A 470 16.76 -5.27 9.21
N ALA A 471 16.08 -4.20 8.85
CA ALA A 471 16.28 -2.88 9.43
C ALA A 471 14.97 -2.22 9.88
N GLY A 472 15.11 -1.18 10.72
CA GLY A 472 13.98 -0.40 11.23
C GLY A 472 12.96 -1.23 12.02
N ALA A 473 11.68 -1.07 11.71
CA ALA A 473 10.59 -1.75 12.42
C ALA A 473 10.36 -3.21 11.98
N GLN A 474 11.10 -3.71 10.99
CA GLN A 474 10.94 -5.08 10.52
C GLN A 474 11.43 -6.06 11.61
N PRO A 475 10.65 -7.08 11.99
CA PRO A 475 11.12 -8.08 12.94
C PRO A 475 12.27 -8.88 12.30
N ALA A 476 13.40 -8.96 13.01
CA ALA A 476 14.50 -9.82 12.61
C ALA A 476 14.01 -11.27 12.53
N ARG A 477 14.29 -11.91 11.40
CA ARG A 477 13.92 -13.31 11.15
C ARG A 477 15.08 -14.21 11.56
N LYS A 478 14.77 -15.37 12.16
CA LYS A 478 15.77 -16.44 12.33
C LYS A 478 15.97 -17.18 11.01
N ILE A 479 17.21 -17.39 10.64
CA ILE A 479 17.57 -18.21 9.48
C ILE A 479 17.66 -19.67 9.92
N THR A 480 16.93 -20.54 9.25
CA THR A 480 16.98 -21.99 9.51
C THR A 480 18.31 -22.56 8.99
N GLN A 481 18.68 -23.74 9.47
CA GLN A 481 19.87 -24.42 8.95
C GLN A 481 19.73 -24.78 7.46
N GLN A 482 18.51 -25.09 7.01
CA GLN A 482 18.21 -25.36 5.60
C GLN A 482 18.35 -24.09 4.76
N GLU A 483 17.75 -22.97 5.16
CA GLU A 483 17.91 -21.68 4.49
C GLU A 483 19.39 -21.29 4.37
N MET A 484 20.17 -21.42 5.46
CA MET A 484 21.60 -21.15 5.41
C MET A 484 22.35 -22.08 4.45
N SER A 485 21.92 -23.34 4.30
CA SER A 485 22.49 -24.26 3.31
C SER A 485 22.27 -23.76 1.88
N VAL A 486 21.03 -23.36 1.54
CA VAL A 486 20.70 -22.84 0.21
C VAL A 486 21.44 -21.53 -0.07
N LEU A 487 21.56 -20.64 0.91
CA LEU A 487 22.36 -19.41 0.79
C LEU A 487 23.83 -19.69 0.46
N ASN A 488 24.43 -20.68 1.13
CA ASN A 488 25.81 -21.09 0.87
C ASN A 488 25.97 -21.72 -0.52
N GLU A 489 24.96 -22.43 -1.01
CA GLU A 489 24.95 -22.94 -2.39
C GLU A 489 24.86 -21.82 -3.42
N LEU A 490 24.01 -20.82 -3.19
CA LEU A 490 23.91 -19.63 -4.02
C LEU A 490 25.23 -18.85 -4.07
N ALA A 491 25.87 -18.64 -2.92
CA ALA A 491 27.19 -17.99 -2.86
C ALA A 491 28.28 -18.79 -3.58
N ARG A 492 28.23 -20.13 -3.52
CA ARG A 492 29.15 -21.00 -4.24
C ARG A 492 28.94 -20.93 -5.75
N GLU A 493 27.69 -20.96 -6.21
CA GLU A 493 27.34 -20.86 -7.63
C GLU A 493 27.76 -19.50 -8.21
N LEU A 494 27.56 -18.42 -7.45
CA LEU A 494 28.03 -17.08 -7.82
C LEU A 494 29.53 -17.03 -8.12
N GLY A 495 30.34 -17.81 -7.39
CA GLY A 495 31.79 -17.87 -7.57
C GLY A 495 32.21 -18.22 -9.00
N ARG A 496 31.41 -18.99 -9.75
CA ARG A 496 31.73 -19.41 -11.12
C ARG A 496 31.81 -18.26 -12.14
N PHE A 497 31.21 -17.11 -11.82
CA PHE A 497 31.17 -15.94 -12.70
C PHE A 497 32.33 -14.96 -12.43
N PHE A 498 33.14 -15.23 -11.40
CA PHE A 498 34.35 -14.49 -11.12
C PHE A 498 35.55 -15.17 -11.79
N PRO A 499 36.53 -14.39 -12.28
CA PRO A 499 37.77 -14.95 -12.81
C PRO A 499 38.51 -15.74 -11.72
N ALA A 500 39.13 -16.86 -12.14
CA ALA A 500 39.87 -17.78 -11.27
C ALA A 500 41.17 -17.22 -10.72
#